data_AF-A0A819L676-F1
#
_entry.id   AF-A0A819L676-F1
#
_cell.length_a   1.000
_cell.length_b   1.000
_cell.length_c   1.000
_cell.angle_alpha   90.00
_cell.angle_beta   90.00
_cell.angle_gamma   90.00
#
_symmetry.space_group_name_H-M   'P 1'
#
loop_
_entity.id
_entity.type
_entity.pdbx_description
1 polymer ?
#
loop_
_entity_poly.entity_id
_entity_poly.type
_entity_poly.pdbx_seq_one_letter_code
_entity_poly.pdbx_strand_id
1 'polypeptide(L)'
;MPHVTMCTPSTRPGAGFVDHKLWKNRDNDPTSLRLEFDGMKGRNWLLKWLPARAYDNAIYVIFSNPIGMDEDQLKNGCSMIIDPFGDIIAECRKLDNEVVTVTLIPEKLTQAGGYRYKKARRPDLYRDIIGQPHNVEQKVIWLSQMKTEIDNEQQS
;
A
#
# COMPACT_ATOMS: atom_id res chain seq x y z
N MET A 1 1.30 2.07 -9.53
CA MET A 1 0.30 2.19 -8.44
C MET A 1 0.83 3.21 -7.44
N PRO A 2 0.20 4.38 -7.29
CA PRO A 2 0.57 5.29 -6.22
C PRO A 2 0.23 4.58 -4.89
N HIS A 3 1.25 4.28 -4.10
CA HIS A 3 1.08 3.77 -2.76
C HIS A 3 1.42 4.90 -1.80
N VAL A 4 0.53 5.15 -0.84
CA VAL A 4 0.91 5.92 0.35
C VAL A 4 1.89 5.05 1.11
N THR A 5 3.08 5.59 1.40
CA THR A 5 4.09 4.94 2.23
C THR A 5 3.43 4.50 3.54
N MET A 6 3.33 3.19 3.78
CA MET A 6 2.79 2.68 5.04
C MET A 6 3.56 3.24 6.24
N CYS A 7 2.97 3.15 7.42
CA CYS A 7 3.58 3.69 8.64
C CYS A 7 3.89 5.20 8.56
N THR A 8 3.14 5.95 7.74
CA THR A 8 3.17 7.42 7.70
C THR A 8 1.79 8.00 8.00
N PRO A 9 1.70 9.22 8.55
CA PRO A 9 0.43 9.89 8.80
C PRO A 9 -0.27 10.24 7.49
N SER A 10 -1.60 10.10 7.49
CA SER A 10 -2.48 10.60 6.43
C SER A 10 -3.88 10.79 7.00
N THR A 11 -4.79 11.38 6.23
CA THR A 11 -6.20 11.53 6.62
C THR A 11 -6.95 10.21 6.74
N ARG A 12 -6.33 9.09 6.36
CA ARG A 12 -6.91 7.75 6.46
C ARG A 12 -7.03 7.30 7.92
N PRO A 13 -8.19 6.79 8.36
CA PRO A 13 -8.34 6.18 9.68
C PRO A 13 -7.33 5.04 9.91
N GLY A 14 -6.64 5.10 11.06
CA GLY A 14 -5.62 4.13 11.45
C GLY A 14 -4.28 4.25 10.71
N ALA A 15 -4.04 5.35 9.98
CA ALA A 15 -2.71 5.72 9.52
C ALA A 15 -1.89 6.38 10.65
N GLY A 16 -0.58 6.45 10.48
CA GLY A 16 0.33 7.04 11.46
C GLY A 16 1.66 6.30 11.53
N PHE A 17 2.60 6.89 12.25
CA PHE A 17 3.90 6.30 12.50
C PHE A 17 3.82 5.08 13.42
N VAL A 18 4.76 4.15 13.20
CA VAL A 18 5.08 3.09 14.16
C VAL A 18 6.29 3.54 14.97
N ASP A 19 6.25 3.36 16.29
CA ASP A 19 7.32 3.81 17.18
C ASP A 19 8.64 3.08 16.87
N HIS A 20 9.70 3.85 16.57
CA HIS A 20 11.03 3.32 16.26
C HIS A 20 11.65 2.47 17.39
N LYS A 21 11.19 2.62 18.64
CA LYS A 21 11.65 1.84 19.79
C LYS A 21 11.24 0.38 19.64
N LEU A 22 10.08 0.12 19.01
CA LEU A 22 9.62 -1.23 18.71
C LEU A 22 10.57 -1.93 17.73
N TRP A 23 11.09 -1.20 16.72
CA TRP A 23 12.09 -1.75 15.81
C TRP A 23 13.42 -2.07 16.50
N LYS A 24 13.91 -1.16 17.35
CA LYS A 24 15.14 -1.36 18.13
C LYS A 24 15.03 -2.56 19.07
N ASN A 25 13.84 -2.83 19.62
CA ASN A 25 13.60 -3.92 20.55
C ASN A 25 13.06 -5.20 19.90
N ARG A 26 13.05 -5.30 18.56
CA ARG A 26 12.36 -6.39 17.83
C ARG A 26 12.84 -7.80 18.16
N ASP A 27 14.09 -7.94 18.60
CA ASP A 27 14.67 -9.25 18.94
C ASP A 27 14.19 -9.74 20.32
N ASN A 28 13.91 -8.81 21.25
CA ASN A 28 13.43 -9.14 22.59
C ASN A 28 11.89 -9.13 22.68
N ASP A 29 11.22 -8.26 21.90
CA ASP A 29 9.76 -8.16 21.82
C ASP A 29 9.29 -8.04 20.35
N PRO A 30 9.37 -9.14 19.58
CA PRO A 30 8.89 -9.16 18.20
C PRO A 30 7.37 -9.02 18.09
N THR A 31 6.64 -9.38 19.15
CA THR A 31 5.17 -9.42 19.17
C THR A 31 4.58 -8.02 19.12
N SER A 32 5.08 -7.10 19.94
CA SER A 32 4.58 -5.71 19.94
C SER A 32 4.80 -5.02 18.60
N LEU A 33 5.98 -5.21 18.00
CA LEU A 33 6.25 -4.69 16.66
C LEU A 33 5.35 -5.34 15.60
N ARG A 34 5.12 -6.66 15.70
CA ARG A 34 4.24 -7.40 14.78
C ARG A 34 2.83 -6.84 14.79
N LEU A 35 2.27 -6.56 15.96
CA LEU A 35 0.91 -6.03 16.10
C LEU A 35 0.75 -4.68 15.39
N GLU A 36 1.75 -3.80 15.49
CA GLU A 36 1.75 -2.52 14.77
C GLU A 36 1.87 -2.72 13.24
N PHE A 37 2.77 -3.61 12.80
CA PHE A 37 2.97 -3.91 11.38
C PHE A 37 1.77 -4.61 10.75
N ASP A 38 1.11 -5.51 11.47
CA ASP A 38 -0.09 -6.21 10.99
C ASP A 38 -1.34 -5.32 11.06
N GLY A 39 -1.32 -4.29 11.91
CA GLY A 39 -2.42 -3.36 12.10
C GLY A 39 -2.70 -2.45 10.91
N MET A 40 -3.59 -1.48 11.16
CA MET A 40 -4.07 -0.54 10.15
C MET A 40 -2.98 0.40 9.60
N LYS A 41 -1.85 0.56 10.30
CA LYS A 41 -0.72 1.37 9.80
C LYS A 41 0.07 0.66 8.70
N GLY A 42 0.06 -0.68 8.68
CA GLY A 42 0.82 -1.52 7.75
C GLY A 42 -0.08 -2.48 6.97
N ARG A 43 -0.03 -3.78 7.30
CA ARG A 43 -0.61 -4.86 6.51
C ARG A 43 -2.11 -4.74 6.28
N ASN A 44 -2.91 -4.49 7.31
CA ASN A 44 -4.36 -4.41 7.14
C ASN A 44 -4.76 -3.30 6.15
N TRP A 45 -3.94 -2.26 5.98
CA TRP A 45 -4.14 -1.28 4.93
C TRP A 45 -3.89 -1.86 3.54
N LEU A 46 -2.79 -2.59 3.32
CA LEU A 46 -2.51 -3.28 2.06
C LEU A 46 -3.67 -4.21 1.65
N LEU A 47 -4.19 -4.96 2.62
CA LEU A 47 -5.27 -5.93 2.37
C LEU A 47 -6.60 -5.30 1.96
N LYS A 48 -6.80 -3.99 2.17
CA LYS A 48 -8.02 -3.31 1.70
C LYS A 48 -8.11 -3.21 0.19
N TRP A 49 -6.97 -3.12 -0.51
CA TRP A 49 -6.98 -2.79 -1.93
C TRP A 49 -6.12 -3.71 -2.77
N LEU A 50 -4.99 -4.21 -2.27
CA LEU A 50 -4.05 -4.98 -3.08
C LEU A 50 -4.66 -6.30 -3.58
N PRO A 51 -5.35 -7.11 -2.73
CA PRO A 51 -6.11 -8.28 -3.18
C PRO A 51 -7.19 -7.96 -4.20
N ALA A 52 -7.96 -6.89 -3.96
CA ALA A 52 -9.03 -6.46 -4.86
C ALA A 52 -8.50 -6.10 -6.26
N ARG A 53 -7.33 -5.44 -6.33
CA ARG A 53 -6.69 -5.11 -7.62
C ARG A 53 -6.30 -6.36 -8.40
N ALA A 54 -5.78 -7.39 -7.73
CA ALA A 54 -5.45 -8.67 -8.35
C ALA A 54 -6.72 -9.37 -8.87
N TYR A 55 -7.73 -9.49 -8.01
CA TYR A 55 -9.01 -10.15 -8.30
C TYR A 55 -9.76 -9.50 -9.48
N ASP A 56 -10.01 -8.19 -9.40
CA ASP A 56 -10.83 -7.47 -10.38
C ASP A 56 -10.23 -7.46 -11.79
N ASN A 57 -8.92 -7.63 -11.88
CA ASN A 57 -8.18 -7.58 -13.14
C ASN A 57 -7.65 -8.95 -13.58
N ALA A 58 -7.85 -10.02 -12.79
CA ALA A 58 -7.28 -11.35 -13.04
C ALA A 58 -5.78 -11.25 -13.43
N ILE A 59 -4.99 -10.71 -12.50
CA ILE A 59 -3.54 -10.56 -12.67
C ILE A 59 -2.83 -11.12 -11.45
N TYR A 60 -1.60 -11.56 -11.65
CA TYR A 60 -0.66 -11.68 -10.54
C TYR A 60 -0.19 -10.30 -10.12
N VAL A 61 -0.12 -10.05 -8.81
CA VAL A 61 0.42 -8.82 -8.24
C VAL A 61 1.66 -9.18 -7.43
N ILE A 62 2.78 -8.53 -7.76
CA ILE A 62 4.02 -8.61 -7.01
C ILE A 62 4.22 -7.26 -6.35
N PHE A 63 4.13 -7.23 -5.04
CA PHE A 63 4.33 -6.04 -4.23
C PHE A 63 5.64 -6.18 -3.44
N SER A 64 6.53 -5.21 -3.60
CA SER A 64 7.80 -5.14 -2.89
C SER A 64 7.85 -3.87 -2.06
N ASN A 65 8.27 -4.01 -0.81
CA ASN A 65 8.36 -2.90 0.13
C ASN A 65 9.55 -3.11 1.08
N PRO A 66 10.34 -2.08 1.39
CA PRO A 66 11.42 -2.17 2.38
C PRO A 66 10.89 -2.51 3.77
N ILE A 67 11.78 -3.07 4.59
CA ILE A 67 11.57 -3.29 6.02
C ILE A 67 12.69 -2.64 6.81
N GLY A 68 12.34 -2.06 7.96
CA GLY A 68 13.29 -1.43 8.87
C GLY A 68 13.32 0.09 8.76
N MET A 69 14.30 0.69 9.43
CA MET A 69 14.44 2.15 9.50
C MET A 69 14.92 2.72 8.17
N ASP A 70 14.23 3.76 7.72
CA ASP A 70 14.56 4.61 6.58
C ASP A 70 14.48 6.06 7.08
N GLU A 71 15.64 6.60 7.45
CA GLU A 71 15.77 7.85 8.20
C GLU A 71 14.90 7.87 9.48
N ASP A 72 13.92 8.77 9.55
CA ASP A 72 12.99 8.94 10.65
C ASP A 72 11.76 8.03 10.54
N GLN A 73 11.61 7.29 9.44
CA GLN A 73 10.43 6.47 9.15
C GLN A 73 10.72 4.98 9.27
N LEU A 74 9.83 4.26 9.94
CA LEU A 74 9.89 2.81 9.99
C LEU A 74 9.05 2.19 8.87
N LYS A 75 9.65 1.31 8.05
CA LYS A 75 8.96 0.56 7.00
C LYS A 75 8.61 -0.84 7.49
N ASN A 76 7.37 -1.26 7.26
CA ASN A 76 6.85 -2.52 7.79
C ASN A 76 7.10 -3.77 6.93
N GLY A 77 7.74 -3.62 5.76
CA GLY A 77 7.88 -4.73 4.81
C GLY A 77 6.53 -5.17 4.25
N CYS A 78 6.14 -6.43 4.50
CA CYS A 78 4.95 -7.07 3.92
C CYS A 78 5.00 -7.12 2.39
N SER A 79 6.19 -7.26 1.80
CA SER A 79 6.32 -7.67 0.40
C SER A 79 5.53 -8.95 0.18
N MET A 80 4.74 -9.05 -0.88
CA MET A 80 3.85 -10.19 -1.09
C MET A 80 3.56 -10.42 -2.56
N ILE A 81 3.19 -11.66 -2.87
CA ILE A 81 2.75 -12.09 -4.17
C ILE A 81 1.31 -12.57 -4.03
N ILE A 82 0.42 -11.98 -4.82
CA ILE A 82 -1.01 -12.27 -4.84
C ILE A 82 -1.37 -12.84 -6.21
N ASP A 83 -2.20 -13.88 -6.21
CA ASP A 83 -2.63 -14.54 -7.44
C ASP A 83 -3.88 -13.89 -8.07
N PRO A 84 -4.29 -14.30 -9.29
CA PRO A 84 -5.44 -13.74 -9.99
C PRO A 84 -6.79 -13.89 -9.27
N PHE A 85 -6.87 -14.73 -8.23
CA PHE A 85 -8.04 -14.90 -7.37
C PHE A 85 -8.00 -14.00 -6.13
N GLY A 86 -6.99 -13.12 -6.01
CA GLY A 86 -6.85 -12.23 -4.87
C GLY A 86 -6.21 -12.88 -3.65
N ASP A 87 -5.73 -14.12 -3.76
CA ASP A 87 -5.12 -14.84 -2.63
C ASP A 87 -3.63 -14.51 -2.52
N ILE A 88 -3.18 -14.26 -1.29
CA ILE A 88 -1.74 -14.13 -0.99
C ILE A 88 -1.11 -15.52 -1.07
N ILE A 89 -0.25 -15.73 -2.05
CA ILE A 89 0.44 -17.01 -2.29
C ILE A 89 1.86 -17.04 -1.74
N ALA A 90 2.44 -15.88 -1.43
CA ALA A 90 3.66 -15.74 -0.64
C ALA A 90 3.73 -14.34 -0.02
N GLU A 91 4.33 -14.22 1.16
CA GLU A 91 4.50 -12.96 1.88
C GLU A 91 5.81 -12.98 2.67
N CYS A 92 6.61 -11.92 2.58
CA CYS A 92 7.73 -11.68 3.48
C CYS A 92 7.18 -11.25 4.84
N ARG A 93 7.48 -12.05 5.87
CA ARG A 93 7.02 -11.88 7.24
C ARG A 93 8.18 -11.70 8.21
N LYS A 94 9.44 -11.95 7.88
CA LYS A 94 10.55 -11.73 8.83
C LYS A 94 10.64 -10.26 9.22
N LEU A 95 11.11 -10.00 10.45
CA LEU A 95 11.48 -8.65 10.92
C LEU A 95 12.93 -8.34 10.52
N ASP A 96 13.29 -8.75 9.30
CA ASP A 96 14.62 -8.69 8.69
C ASP A 96 14.47 -8.96 7.18
N ASN A 97 15.59 -8.94 6.45
CA ASN A 97 15.65 -9.29 5.04
C ASN A 97 15.07 -10.68 4.76
N GLU A 98 14.21 -10.74 3.76
CA GLU A 98 13.57 -11.97 3.32
C GLU A 98 13.27 -11.93 1.83
N VAL A 99 13.41 -13.09 1.19
CA VAL A 99 13.02 -13.33 -0.19
C VAL A 99 12.02 -14.48 -0.19
N VAL A 100 10.92 -14.30 -0.93
CA VAL A 100 9.93 -15.35 -1.18
C VAL A 100 9.80 -15.59 -2.68
N THR A 101 9.49 -16.82 -3.06
CA THR A 101 9.38 -17.24 -4.45
C THR A 101 8.09 -18.05 -4.65
N VAL A 102 7.48 -17.91 -5.82
CA VAL A 102 6.33 -18.72 -6.24
C VAL A 102 6.46 -19.11 -7.71
N THR A 103 5.75 -20.17 -8.09
CA THR A 103 5.56 -20.52 -9.50
C THR A 103 4.25 -19.91 -9.99
N LEU A 104 4.30 -19.16 -11.10
CA LEU A 104 3.11 -18.59 -11.73
C LEU A 104 2.52 -19.60 -12.72
N ILE A 105 1.19 -19.80 -12.64
CA ILE A 105 0.44 -20.75 -13.46
C ILE A 105 -0.37 -19.92 -14.47
N PRO A 106 0.01 -19.87 -15.76
CA PRO A 106 -0.62 -19.01 -16.75
C PRO A 106 -2.14 -19.21 -16.87
N GLU A 107 -2.61 -20.44 -16.68
CA GLU A 107 -4.01 -20.82 -16.79
C GLU A 107 -4.89 -20.02 -15.81
N LYS A 108 -4.36 -19.70 -14.62
CA LYS A 108 -5.07 -18.92 -13.60
C LYS A 108 -5.50 -17.54 -14.12
N LEU A 109 -4.76 -16.93 -15.04
CA LEU A 109 -5.10 -15.63 -15.64
C LEU A 109 -6.40 -15.65 -16.44
N THR A 110 -6.78 -16.83 -16.98
CA THR A 110 -8.01 -17.00 -17.77
C THR A 110 -9.14 -17.64 -16.97
N GLN A 111 -8.80 -18.46 -15.98
CA GLN A 111 -9.76 -19.10 -15.08
C GLN A 111 -10.33 -18.14 -14.03
N ALA A 112 -9.57 -17.13 -13.60
CA ALA A 112 -10.03 -16.15 -12.62
C ALA A 112 -11.20 -15.31 -13.15
N GLY A 113 -12.13 -14.95 -12.24
CA GLY A 113 -13.33 -14.17 -12.55
C GLY A 113 -13.03 -12.86 -13.28
N GLY A 114 -11.96 -12.15 -12.85
CA GLY A 114 -11.50 -10.91 -13.46
C GLY A 114 -11.24 -10.99 -14.97
N TYR A 115 -10.93 -12.17 -15.51
CA TYR A 115 -10.76 -12.37 -16.95
C TYR A 115 -12.08 -12.15 -17.70
N ARG A 116 -13.16 -12.77 -17.21
CA ARG A 116 -14.50 -12.59 -17.75
C ARG A 116 -15.00 -11.16 -17.51
N TYR A 117 -14.71 -10.59 -16.34
CA TYR A 117 -15.10 -9.21 -16.02
C TYR A 117 -14.45 -8.22 -16.99
N LYS A 118 -13.15 -8.37 -17.28
CA LYS A 118 -12.44 -7.54 -18.29
C LYS A 118 -13.11 -7.61 -19.66
N LYS A 119 -13.53 -8.79 -20.13
CA LYS A 119 -14.25 -8.94 -21.40
C LYS A 119 -15.63 -8.27 -21.40
N ALA A 120 -16.29 -8.23 -20.25
CA ALA A 120 -17.60 -7.60 -20.09
C ALA A 120 -17.53 -6.08 -19.87
N ARG A 121 -16.34 -5.50 -19.67
CA ARG A 121 -16.18 -4.04 -19.53
C ARG A 121 -16.66 -3.34 -20.80
N ARG A 122 -17.24 -2.16 -20.63
CA ARG A 122 -17.79 -1.32 -21.71
C ARG A 122 -17.03 0.01 -21.86
N PRO A 123 -15.78 0.02 -22.38
CA PRO A 123 -15.00 1.25 -22.57
C PRO A 123 -15.72 2.36 -23.31
N ASP A 124 -16.59 2.00 -24.24
CA ASP A 124 -17.47 2.92 -24.93
C ASP A 124 -18.38 3.73 -23.99
N LEU A 125 -18.83 3.18 -22.86
CA LEU A 125 -19.73 3.88 -21.94
C LEU A 125 -19.01 4.87 -21.01
N TYR A 126 -17.76 4.58 -20.61
CA TYR A 126 -17.05 5.41 -19.62
C TYR A 126 -15.95 6.29 -20.21
N ARG A 127 -15.58 6.12 -21.48
CA ARG A 127 -14.55 6.94 -22.14
C ARG A 127 -14.90 8.43 -22.12
N ASP A 128 -16.14 8.77 -22.47
CA ASP A 128 -16.56 10.16 -22.59
C ASP A 128 -16.80 10.82 -21.22
N ILE A 129 -16.90 10.01 -20.15
CA ILE A 129 -16.95 10.48 -18.76
C ILE A 129 -15.53 10.77 -18.25
N ILE A 130 -14.63 9.79 -18.39
CA ILE A 130 -13.25 9.89 -17.91
C ILE A 130 -12.44 10.91 -18.73
N GLY A 131 -12.80 11.10 -20.00
CA GLY A 131 -12.18 12.05 -20.91
C GLY A 131 -12.74 13.48 -20.85
N GLN A 132 -13.69 13.78 -19.95
CA GLN A 132 -14.20 15.15 -19.80
C GLN A 132 -13.08 16.13 -19.45
N PRO A 133 -13.17 17.40 -19.91
CA PRO A 133 -12.26 18.45 -19.45
C PRO A 133 -12.27 18.53 -17.92
N HIS A 134 -11.10 18.52 -17.30
CA HIS A 134 -10.93 18.65 -15.86
C HIS A 134 -9.76 19.58 -15.55
N ASN A 135 -9.97 20.50 -14.60
CA ASN A 135 -8.91 21.30 -14.03
C ASN A 135 -8.17 20.47 -12.99
N VAL A 136 -7.02 19.90 -13.37
CA VAL A 136 -6.20 19.07 -12.50
C VAL A 136 -5.75 19.89 -11.29
N GLU A 137 -6.08 19.41 -10.09
CA GLU A 137 -5.65 20.02 -8.83
C GLU A 137 -4.87 19.00 -7.99
N GLN A 138 -3.64 19.36 -7.60
CA GLN A 138 -2.84 18.59 -6.64
C GLN A 138 -2.62 19.45 -5.39
N LYS A 139 -3.30 19.09 -4.29
CA LYS A 139 -3.10 19.75 -3.00
C LYS A 139 -2.03 19.01 -2.20
N VAL A 140 -0.97 19.73 -1.86
CA VAL A 140 0.08 19.21 -0.97
C VAL A 140 -0.17 19.78 0.43
N ILE A 141 -0.83 19.00 1.29
CA ILE A 141 -1.40 19.45 2.56
C ILE A 141 -0.34 20.04 3.50
N TRP A 142 0.89 19.51 3.47
CA TRP A 142 1.99 20.00 4.33
C TRP A 142 2.60 21.33 3.85
N LEU A 143 2.51 21.66 2.54
CA LEU A 143 3.03 22.94 2.02
C LEU A 143 2.21 24.14 2.47
N SER A 144 0.90 23.97 2.69
CA SER A 144 0.05 25.03 3.23
C SER A 144 0.35 25.36 4.69
N GLN A 145 0.75 24.37 5.49
CA GLN A 145 1.03 24.55 6.92
C GLN A 145 2.33 25.34 7.14
N MET A 146 3.37 25.03 6.36
CA MET A 146 4.65 25.78 6.40
C MET A 146 4.48 27.27 6.07
N LYS A 147 3.57 27.60 5.15
CA LYS A 147 3.31 29.00 4.78
C LYS A 147 2.66 29.78 5.93
N THR A 148 1.72 29.15 6.62
CA THR A 148 1.05 29.73 7.79
C THR A 148 2.01 29.88 8.97
N GLU A 149 2.95 28.96 9.17
CA GLU A 149 3.97 29.06 10.23
C GLU A 149 4.98 30.20 9.96
N ILE A 150 5.47 30.33 8.73
CA ILE A 150 6.38 31.43 8.33
C ILE A 150 5.70 32.80 8.45
N ASP A 151 4.44 32.91 8.02
CA ASP A 151 3.69 34.18 8.09
C ASP A 151 3.43 34.61 9.55
N ASN A 152 3.30 33.66 10.48
CA ASN A 152 3.13 33.92 11.91
C ASN A 152 4.46 34.29 12.61
N GLU A 153 5.58 33.68 12.22
CA GLU A 153 6.92 34.05 12.73
C GLU A 153 7.38 35.44 12.26
N GLN A 154 6.93 35.90 11.08
CA GLN A 154 7.24 37.25 10.57
C GLN A 154 6.36 38.36 11.16
N GLN A 155 5.31 38.01 11.91
CA GLN A 155 4.42 38.94 12.61
C GLN A 155 4.68 39.00 14.12
N SER A 156 5.70 38.29 14.61
CA SER A 156 6.14 38.23 16.01
C SER A 156 7.45 39.01 16.20
#